data_AF-A0A2D7STE9-F1
#
_entry.id   AF-A0A2D7STE9-F1
#
_cell.length_a   1.000
_cell.length_b   1.000
_cell.length_c   1.000
_cell.angle_alpha   90.00
_cell.angle_beta   90.00
_cell.angle_gamma   90.00
#
_symmetry.space_group_name_H-M   'P 1'
#
loop_
_entity.id
_entity.type
_entity.pdbx_description
1 polymer ?
#
loop_
_entity_poly.entity_id
_entity_poly.type
_entity_poly.pdbx_seq_one_letter_code
_entity_poly.pdbx_strand_id
1 'polypeptide(L)'
;MQSSYKPYPWFWSDQFDVKLQIAGLNNGYDQTLVRKGAREGGQSVWYFKKGTLIAVDAMNDATSYLIASRLIRNKVSPSAEIVVDSNYNLKSLLN
;
A
#
# COMPACT_ATOMS: atom_id res chain seq x y z
N MET A 1 28.30 14.49 -10.31
CA MET A 1 27.65 13.31 -10.92
C MET A 1 26.15 13.45 -10.71
N GLN A 2 25.37 13.46 -11.79
CA GLN A 2 23.90 13.54 -11.70
C GLN A 2 23.35 12.13 -11.43
N SER A 3 22.56 11.96 -10.38
CA SER A 3 21.92 10.69 -10.08
C SER A 3 20.82 10.40 -11.10
N SER A 4 20.73 9.16 -11.57
CA SER A 4 19.65 8.71 -12.45
C SER A 4 18.32 8.76 -11.68
N TYR A 5 17.33 9.47 -12.23
CA TYR A 5 15.99 9.55 -11.67
C TYR A 5 15.35 8.15 -11.65
N LYS A 6 14.93 7.71 -10.46
CA LYS A 6 14.17 6.46 -10.28
C LYS A 6 12.76 6.83 -9.84
N PRO A 7 11.80 6.98 -10.77
CA PRO A 7 10.43 7.31 -10.41
C PRO A 7 9.85 6.22 -9.52
N TYR A 8 9.05 6.65 -8.55
CA TYR A 8 8.22 5.74 -7.77
C TYR A 8 6.84 5.68 -8.44
N PRO A 9 6.46 4.56 -9.07
CA PRO A 9 5.20 4.46 -9.81
C PRO A 9 4.03 4.57 -8.85
N TRP A 10 3.07 5.41 -9.22
CA TRP A 10 1.82 5.58 -8.52
C TRP A 10 0.73 5.88 -9.55
N PHE A 11 -0.50 5.56 -9.21
CA PHE A 11 -1.66 5.79 -10.06
C PHE A 11 -2.87 6.12 -9.19
N TRP A 12 -3.87 6.77 -9.78
CA TRP A 12 -5.15 6.99 -9.13
C TRP A 12 -6.27 6.94 -10.17
N SER A 13 -7.45 6.55 -9.72
CA SER A 13 -8.67 6.56 -10.52
C SER A 13 -9.82 7.02 -9.64
N ASP A 14 -10.74 7.78 -10.21
CA ASP A 14 -12.03 8.09 -9.60
C ASP A 14 -13.10 7.40 -10.44
N GLN A 15 -13.77 6.41 -9.85
CA GLN A 15 -14.78 5.58 -10.51
C GLN A 15 -16.02 5.56 -9.65
N PHE A 16 -17.07 6.26 -10.06
CA PHE A 16 -18.30 6.42 -9.29
C PHE A 16 -18.02 6.94 -7.87
N ASP A 17 -18.32 6.15 -6.84
CA ASP A 17 -18.10 6.44 -5.43
C ASP A 17 -16.76 5.92 -4.89
N VAL A 18 -15.90 5.39 -5.77
CA VAL A 18 -14.61 4.79 -5.41
C VAL A 18 -13.46 5.69 -5.84
N LYS A 19 -12.70 6.16 -4.84
CA LYS A 19 -11.38 6.74 -5.01
C LYS A 19 -10.32 5.66 -4.88
N LEU A 20 -9.78 5.21 -6.01
CA LEU A 20 -8.70 4.23 -6.09
C LEU A 20 -7.34 4.95 -6.12
N GLN A 21 -6.43 4.54 -5.25
CA GLN A 21 -5.04 5.00 -5.22
C GLN A 21 -4.10 3.80 -5.18
N ILE A 22 -3.13 3.75 -6.10
CA ILE A 22 -2.18 2.66 -6.26
C ILE A 22 -0.77 3.19 -6.05
N ALA A 23 0.05 2.44 -5.32
CA ALA A 23 1.47 2.70 -5.17
C ALA A 23 2.28 1.44 -5.46
N GLY A 24 3.38 1.58 -6.19
CA GLY A 24 4.24 0.47 -6.59
C GLY A 24 3.76 -0.22 -7.86
N LEU A 25 4.39 -1.35 -8.19
CA LEU A 25 4.01 -2.23 -9.29
C LEU A 25 3.75 -3.61 -8.70
N ASN A 26 2.54 -4.13 -8.87
CA ASN A 26 2.15 -5.42 -8.30
C ASN A 26 2.71 -6.62 -9.09
N ASN A 27 3.21 -6.43 -10.30
CA ASN A 27 3.72 -7.54 -11.14
C ASN A 27 4.73 -8.45 -10.41
N GLY A 28 4.43 -9.74 -10.40
CA GLY A 28 5.28 -10.77 -9.79
C GLY A 28 5.13 -10.92 -8.28
N TYR A 29 4.02 -10.44 -7.70
CA TYR A 29 3.60 -10.80 -6.34
C TYR A 29 3.42 -12.32 -6.21
N ASP A 30 3.62 -12.84 -5.00
CA ASP A 30 3.31 -14.22 -4.61
C ASP A 30 2.32 -14.29 -3.43
N GLN A 31 2.00 -13.16 -2.81
CA GLN A 31 1.00 -13.06 -1.75
C GLN A 31 0.24 -11.73 -1.83
N THR A 32 -1.05 -11.79 -1.52
CA THR A 32 -1.89 -10.61 -1.27
C THR A 32 -2.49 -10.66 0.12
N LEU A 33 -2.61 -9.50 0.75
CA LEU A 33 -3.30 -9.32 2.02
C LEU A 33 -4.37 -8.24 1.86
N VAL A 34 -5.58 -8.52 2.32
CA VAL A 34 -6.68 -7.55 2.29
C VAL A 34 -6.83 -6.95 3.67
N ARG A 35 -6.92 -5.61 3.72
CA ARG A 35 -7.18 -4.86 4.94
C ARG A 35 -8.46 -4.06 4.78
N LYS A 36 -9.39 -4.19 5.74
CA LYS A 36 -10.56 -3.31 5.82
C LYS A 36 -10.13 -1.93 6.31
N GLY A 37 -10.54 -0.89 5.58
CA GLY A 37 -10.29 0.51 5.92
C GLY A 37 -11.13 0.97 7.11
N ALA A 38 -10.74 2.11 7.69
CA ALA A 38 -11.40 2.65 8.89
C ALA A 38 -12.78 3.29 8.61
N ARG A 39 -13.09 3.59 7.35
CA ARG A 39 -14.36 4.19 6.92
C ARG A 39 -15.15 3.18 6.09
N GLU A 40 -16.46 3.35 6.03
CA GLU A 40 -17.32 2.59 5.13
C GLU A 40 -16.83 2.69 3.68
N GLY A 41 -16.89 1.58 2.95
CA GLY A 41 -16.36 1.47 1.59
C GLY A 41 -14.82 1.46 1.49
N GLY A 42 -14.10 1.62 2.61
CA GLY A 42 -12.64 1.60 2.64
C GLY A 42 -12.06 0.19 2.64
N GLN A 43 -11.13 -0.09 1.72
CA GLN A 43 -10.38 -1.35 1.66
C GLN A 43 -9.02 -1.12 1.00
N SER A 44 -8.03 -1.93 1.35
CA SER A 44 -6.78 -2.01 0.59
C SER A 44 -6.32 -3.45 0.35
N VAL A 45 -5.65 -3.67 -0.78
CA VAL A 45 -4.97 -4.92 -1.15
C VAL A 45 -3.47 -4.65 -1.18
N TRP A 46 -2.73 -5.38 -0.36
CA TRP A 46 -1.28 -5.24 -0.18
C TRP A 46 -0.59 -6.41 -0.87
N TYR A 47 0.35 -6.12 -1.76
CA TYR A 47 1.02 -7.11 -2.59
C TYR A 47 2.44 -7.35 -2.09
N PHE A 48 2.76 -8.63 -1.87
CA PHE A 48 4.06 -9.07 -1.41
C PHE A 48 4.72 -9.98 -2.44
N LYS A 49 6.06 -9.93 -2.49
CA LYS A 49 6.92 -10.86 -3.21
C LYS A 49 8.00 -11.36 -2.27
N LYS A 50 8.01 -12.65 -1.94
CA LYS A 50 8.95 -13.27 -1.01
C LYS A 50 9.05 -12.50 0.31
N GLY A 51 7.91 -12.09 0.86
CA GLY A 51 7.82 -11.30 2.10
C GLY A 51 8.14 -9.80 1.96
N THR A 52 8.49 -9.32 0.76
CA THR A 52 8.74 -7.89 0.51
C THR A 52 7.46 -7.20 0.03
N LEU A 53 7.06 -6.10 0.67
CA LEU A 53 5.95 -5.26 0.19
C LEU A 53 6.36 -4.55 -1.11
N ILE A 54 5.63 -4.78 -2.20
CA ILE A 54 5.94 -4.24 -3.53
C ILE A 54 4.88 -3.29 -4.08
N ALA A 55 3.62 -3.42 -3.65
CA ALA A 55 2.55 -2.54 -4.07
C ALA A 55 1.38 -2.50 -3.09
N VAL A 56 0.52 -1.48 -3.22
CA VAL A 56 -0.82 -1.45 -2.61
C VAL A 56 -1.83 -0.89 -3.61
N ASP A 57 -3.03 -1.44 -3.59
CA ASP A 57 -4.23 -0.84 -4.18
C ASP A 57 -5.17 -0.43 -3.04
N ALA A 58 -5.51 0.84 -2.92
CA ALA A 58 -6.36 1.35 -1.85
C ALA A 58 -7.62 2.00 -2.43
N MET A 59 -8.78 1.47 -2.07
CA MET A 59 -10.11 1.96 -2.44
C MET A 59 -10.70 2.68 -1.23
N ASN A 60 -10.96 3.98 -1.35
CA ASN A 60 -11.49 4.82 -0.26
C ASN A 60 -10.67 4.73 1.06
N ASP A 61 -9.39 4.36 0.95
CA ASP A 61 -8.47 4.16 2.09
C ASP A 61 -7.14 4.89 1.87
N ALA A 62 -7.23 6.22 1.86
CA ALA A 62 -6.07 7.10 1.69
C ALA A 62 -4.97 6.87 2.75
N THR A 63 -5.32 6.38 3.94
CA THR A 63 -4.34 6.09 5.00
C THR A 63 -3.45 4.94 4.57
N SER A 64 -4.01 3.80 4.16
CA SER A 64 -3.23 2.66 3.70
C SER A 64 -2.34 3.02 2.49
N TYR A 65 -2.87 3.80 1.54
CA TYR A 65 -2.08 4.31 0.41
C TYR A 65 -0.84 5.10 0.86
N LEU A 66 -1.02 6.10 1.75
CA LEU A 66 0.08 6.96 2.20
C LEU A 66 1.14 6.19 2.98
N ILE A 67 0.73 5.27 3.86
CA ILE A 67 1.64 4.45 4.66
C ILE A 67 2.40 3.47 3.77
N ALA A 68 1.70 2.65 2.98
CA ALA A 68 2.35 1.68 2.10
C ALA A 68 3.29 2.35 1.10
N SER A 69 2.90 3.49 0.51
CA SER A 69 3.78 4.27 -0.37
C SER A 69 5.11 4.65 0.29
N ARG A 70 5.08 5.02 1.58
CA ARG A 70 6.31 5.34 2.35
C ARG A 70 7.10 4.07 2.66
N LEU A 71 6.44 3.00 3.09
CA LEU A 71 7.07 1.72 3.39
C LEU A 71 7.82 1.16 2.17
N ILE A 72 7.18 1.13 0.99
CA ILE A 72 7.81 0.62 -0.23
C ILE A 72 8.99 1.50 -0.66
N ARG A 73 8.86 2.84 -0.59
CA ARG A 73 9.99 3.76 -0.87
C ARG A 73 11.18 3.53 0.06
N ASN A 74 10.91 3.21 1.32
CA ASN A 74 11.92 2.94 2.33
C ASN A 74 12.34 1.46 2.39
N LYS A 75 11.79 0.60 1.52
CA LYS A 75 12.00 -0.86 1.50
C LYS A 75 11.71 -1.54 2.85
N VAL A 76 10.74 -1.02 3.58
CA VAL A 76 10.24 -1.60 4.83
C VAL A 76 9.05 -2.48 4.51
N SER A 77 9.04 -3.71 5.01
CA SER A 77 7.94 -4.65 4.81
C SER A 77 7.31 -4.99 6.16
N PRO A 78 6.04 -4.62 6.41
CA PRO A 78 5.34 -5.00 7.62
C PRO A 78 5.00 -6.50 7.60
N SER A 79 4.79 -7.10 8.78
CA SER A 79 4.34 -8.48 8.87
C SER A 79 2.88 -8.61 8.45
N ALA A 80 2.47 -9.83 8.09
CA ALA A 80 1.11 -10.10 7.63
C ALA A 80 0.08 -9.79 8.72
N GLU A 81 0.40 -10.11 9.97
CA GLU A 81 -0.45 -9.91 11.15
C GLU A 81 -0.79 -8.43 11.35
N ILE A 82 0.20 -7.55 11.16
CA ILE A 82 0.01 -6.10 11.25
C ILE A 82 -0.90 -5.59 10.12
N VAL A 83 -0.69 -6.07 8.89
CA VAL A 83 -1.43 -5.60 7.72
C VAL A 83 -2.91 -5.96 7.82
N VAL A 84 -3.24 -7.19 8.22
CA VAL A 84 -4.63 -7.66 8.27
C VAL A 84 -5.39 -7.16 9.50
N ASP A 85 -4.72 -6.74 10.57
CA ASP A 85 -5.37 -6.20 11.77
C ASP A 85 -5.86 -4.76 11.56
N SER A 86 -7.14 -4.61 11.20
CA SER A 86 -7.79 -3.31 11.02
C SER A 86 -7.74 -2.38 12.23
N ASN A 87 -7.51 -2.88 13.44
CA ASN A 87 -7.39 -2.06 14.65
C ASN A 87 -5.96 -1.53 14.87
N TYR A 88 -4.97 -2.10 14.19
CA TYR A 88 -3.59 -1.65 14.28
C TYR A 88 -3.43 -0.23 13.70
N ASN A 89 -2.76 0.66 14.44
CA ASN A 89 -2.45 2.00 13.98
C ASN A 89 -1.29 1.96 12.97
N LEU A 90 -1.58 1.82 11.68
CA LEU A 90 -0.57 1.77 10.61
C LEU A 90 0.46 2.91 10.62
N LYS A 91 0.13 4.08 11.19
CA LYS A 91 1.09 5.21 11.27
C LYS A 91 2.31 4.88 12.14
N SER A 92 2.20 3.94 13.09
CA SER A 92 3.33 3.52 13.92
C SER A 92 4.47 2.87 13.12
N LEU A 93 4.20 2.41 11.89
CA LEU A 93 5.19 1.80 11.01
C LEU A 93 6.15 2.80 10.36
N LEU A 94 5.94 4.11 10.56
CA LEU A 94 6.74 5.17 9.94
C LEU A 94 7.80 5.79 10.88
N ASN A 95 7.96 5.24 12.08
CA ASN A 95 8.88 5.74 13.11
C ASN A 95 10.26 5.10 12.99
#